data_AF-A0A484CFU1-F1
#
_entry.id   AF-A0A484CFU1-F1
#
_cell.length_a   1.000
_cell.length_b   1.000
_cell.length_c   1.000
_cell.angle_alpha   90.00
_cell.angle_beta   90.00
_cell.angle_gamma   90.00
#
_symmetry.space_group_name_H-M   'P 1'
#
loop_
_entity.id
_entity.type
_entity.pdbx_description
1 polymer ?
#
loop_
_entity_poly.entity_id
_entity_poly.type
_entity_poly.pdbx_seq_one_letter_code
_entity_poly.pdbx_strand_id
1 'polypeptide(L)'
;MCDVIYLRREAGSVYVNGSVMAVSQEKESDDCSLLPLVHDIIKCMDKDSQDVHQELAKLKTKIQEAREQISNMPGVDSSPLEQQQQLATLREQVRTKNQLLQKYKSLCMFDVPKAS
;
A
#
# COMPACT_ATOMS: atom_id res chain seq x y z
N MET A 1 -8.76 -5.31 29.02
CA MET A 1 -7.64 -6.26 29.12
C MET A 1 -7.05 -6.32 27.72
N CYS A 2 -5.87 -5.72 27.56
CA CYS A 2 -5.04 -5.82 26.37
C CYS A 2 -4.62 -7.29 26.13
N ASP A 3 -3.93 -7.53 25.01
CA ASP A 3 -3.42 -8.82 24.51
C ASP A 3 -4.46 -9.51 23.60
N VAL A 4 -4.37 -9.44 22.27
CA VAL A 4 -3.26 -9.94 21.46
C VAL A 4 -3.15 -9.12 20.18
N ILE A 5 -2.30 -8.09 20.24
CA ILE A 5 -1.47 -7.69 19.10
C ILE A 5 -0.29 -8.66 19.13
N TYR A 6 -0.37 -9.78 18.40
CA TYR A 6 0.80 -10.56 17.99
C TYR A 6 0.47 -11.29 16.68
N LEU A 7 0.93 -10.69 15.59
CA LEU A 7 1.70 -11.34 14.53
C LEU A 7 1.50 -12.87 14.41
N ARG A 8 0.55 -13.30 13.58
CA ARG A 8 0.74 -14.53 12.79
C ARG A 8 0.97 -14.15 11.34
N ARG A 9 2.26 -14.05 11.04
CA ARG A 9 2.87 -14.16 9.72
C ARG A 9 2.48 -15.50 9.10
N GLU A 10 1.37 -15.56 8.38
CA GLU A 10 1.11 -16.65 7.43
C GLU A 10 0.59 -16.05 6.11
N ALA A 11 1.47 -16.12 5.11
CA ALA A 11 1.27 -15.99 3.67
C ALA A 11 0.35 -14.84 3.19
N GLY A 12 0.98 -13.76 2.73
CA GLY A 12 0.36 -12.68 1.95
C GLY A 12 -0.21 -13.17 0.62
N SER A 13 -1.32 -13.89 0.65
CA SER A 13 -2.10 -14.29 -0.51
C SER A 13 -3.56 -14.43 -0.10
N VAL A 14 -4.40 -13.53 -0.58
CA VAL A 14 -5.85 -13.70 -0.49
C VAL A 14 -6.28 -14.60 -1.65
N TYR A 15 -6.64 -15.84 -1.32
CA TYR A 15 -7.18 -16.78 -2.29
C TYR A 15 -8.67 -16.49 -2.52
N VAL A 16 -9.02 -16.05 -3.73
CA VAL A 16 -10.42 -15.97 -4.17
C VAL A 16 -10.56 -16.84 -5.42
N ASN A 17 -11.34 -17.92 -5.33
CA ASN A 17 -11.62 -18.85 -6.43
C ASN A 17 -10.36 -19.37 -7.16
N GLY A 18 -9.32 -19.76 -6.42
CA GLY A 18 -8.12 -20.40 -6.98
C GLY A 18 -7.19 -19.48 -7.78
N SER A 19 -7.45 -18.16 -7.83
CA SER A 19 -6.56 -17.18 -8.45
C SER A 19 -5.88 -16.34 -7.37
N VAL A 20 -4.55 -16.27 -7.41
CA VAL A 20 -3.76 -15.39 -6.53
C VAL A 20 -4.00 -13.96 -6.97
N MET A 21 -4.78 -13.20 -6.20
CA MET A 21 -4.76 -11.74 -6.29
C MET A 21 -3.48 -11.30 -5.60
N ALA A 22 -2.49 -10.87 -6.38
CA ALA A 22 -1.38 -10.13 -5.82
C ALA A 22 -1.96 -8.88 -5.15
N VAL A 23 -2.00 -8.88 -3.82
CA VAL A 23 -1.88 -7.61 -3.11
C VAL A 23 -0.62 -7.01 -3.70
N SER A 24 -0.75 -5.87 -4.38
CA SER A 24 0.38 -4.99 -4.61
C SER A 24 0.88 -4.69 -3.21
N GLN A 25 1.84 -5.50 -2.77
CA GLN A 25 2.69 -5.21 -1.66
C GLN A 25 3.41 -3.97 -2.13
N GLU A 26 2.81 -2.80 -1.87
CA GLU A 26 3.54 -1.56 -1.86
C GLU A 26 4.77 -1.89 -1.04
N LYS A 27 5.93 -1.89 -1.70
CA LYS A 27 7.22 -2.06 -1.04
C LYS A 27 7.11 -1.17 0.18
N GLU A 28 7.14 -1.77 1.37
CA GLU A 28 7.27 -1.04 2.61
C GLU A 28 8.52 -0.18 2.41
N SER A 29 8.29 1.07 2.07
CA SER A 29 9.33 1.96 1.63
C SER A 29 10.02 2.36 2.92
N ASP A 30 11.07 1.61 3.27
CA ASP A 30 12.10 1.99 4.25
C ASP A 30 12.67 3.40 3.97
N ASP A 31 12.30 3.99 2.82
CA ASP A 31 12.58 5.34 2.33
C ASP A 31 12.11 6.48 3.24
N CYS A 32 11.47 6.26 4.39
CA CYS A 32 11.10 7.32 5.34
C CYS A 32 11.90 7.29 6.65
N SER A 33 12.92 6.44 6.79
CA SER A 33 13.73 6.38 8.00
C SER A 33 14.54 7.66 8.23
N LEU A 34 14.22 8.40 9.29
CA LEU A 34 14.89 9.65 9.66
C LEU A 34 16.02 9.45 10.69
N LEU A 35 16.05 8.31 11.37
CA LEU A 35 16.98 8.06 12.48
C LEU A 35 18.46 8.11 12.08
N PRO A 36 18.90 7.57 10.92
CA PRO A 36 20.29 7.71 10.48
C PRO A 36 20.70 9.18 10.29
N LEU A 37 19.82 10.00 9.70
CA LEU A 37 20.05 11.44 9.51
C LEU A 37 20.16 12.19 10.83
N VAL A 38 19.28 11.88 11.79
CA VAL A 38 19.34 12.49 13.14
C VAL A 38 20.65 12.12 13.85
N HIS A 39 21.07 10.86 13.75
CA HIS A 39 22.34 10.41 14.31
C HIS A 39 23.54 11.14 13.69
N ASP A 40 23.55 11.32 12.37
CA ASP A 40 24.63 12.02 11.67
C ASP A 40 24.70 13.50 12.05
N ILE A 41 23.55 14.16 12.25
CA ILE A 41 23.50 15.54 12.77
C ILE A 41 24.14 15.62 14.16
N ILE A 42 23.75 14.73 15.09
CA ILE A 42 24.31 14.70 16.45
C ILE A 42 25.83 14.49 16.39
N LYS A 43 26.29 13.55 15.56
CA LYS A 43 27.73 13.27 15.37
C LYS A 43 28.50 14.44 14.76
N CYS A 44 27.88 15.22 13.87
CA CYS A 44 28.48 16.43 13.31
C CYS A 44 28.55 17.56 14.35
N MET A 45 27.53 17.68 15.22
CA MET A 45 27.50 18.66 16.32
C MET A 45 28.57 18.36 17.38
N ASP A 46 28.73 17.09 17.77
CA ASP A 46 29.75 16.67 18.75
C ASP A 46 31.19 16.98 18.32
N LYS A 47 31.41 17.25 17.02
CA LYS A 47 32.72 17.54 16.42
C LYS A 47 32.91 19.02 16.05
N ASP A 48 31.95 19.90 16.35
CA ASP A 48 31.90 21.29 15.86
C ASP A 48 32.12 21.40 14.33
N SER A 49 31.63 20.41 13.58
CA SER A 49 31.80 20.38 12.12
C SER A 49 30.88 21.39 11.43
N GLN A 50 31.36 22.04 10.36
CA GLN A 50 30.52 22.86 9.49
C GLN A 50 29.47 22.04 8.71
N ASP A 51 29.62 20.71 8.68
CA ASP A 51 28.71 19.80 7.97
C ASP A 51 27.32 19.69 8.59
N VAL A 52 27.12 20.19 9.82
CA VAL A 52 25.81 20.18 10.50
C VAL A 52 24.71 20.82 9.65
N HIS A 53 25.03 21.94 8.97
CA HIS A 53 24.06 22.61 8.10
C HIS A 53 23.67 21.76 6.88
N GLN A 54 24.59 20.96 6.36
CA GLN A 54 24.32 20.05 5.25
C GLN A 54 23.42 18.89 5.68
N GLU A 55 23.69 18.26 6.82
CA GLU A 55 22.86 17.18 7.35
C GLU A 55 21.46 17.67 7.74
N LEU A 56 21.35 18.89 8.28
CA LEU A 56 20.06 19.53 8.56
C LEU A 56 19.25 19.79 7.28
N ALA A 57 19.90 20.20 6.20
CA ALA A 57 19.26 20.38 4.89
C ALA A 57 18.76 19.05 4.30
N LYS A 58 19.52 17.96 4.46
CA LYS A 58 19.09 16.61 4.07
C LYS A 58 17.86 16.17 4.88
N LEU A 59 17.88 16.35 6.20
CA LEU A 59 16.73 16.04 7.05
C LEU A 59 15.47 16.81 6.65
N LYS A 60 15.59 18.12 6.40
CA LYS A 60 14.48 18.96 5.92
C LYS A 60 13.90 18.44 4.61
N THR A 61 14.76 18.11 3.65
CA THR A 61 14.35 17.55 2.36
C THR A 61 13.62 16.22 2.55
N LYS A 62 14.14 15.34 3.41
CA LYS A 62 13.55 14.03 3.67
C LYS A 62 12.16 14.10 4.32
N ILE A 63 11.99 15.04 5.24
CA ILE A 63 10.67 15.33 5.84
C ILE A 63 9.70 15.83 4.78
N GLN A 64 10.14 16.70 3.87
CA GLN A 64 9.29 17.23 2.81
C GLN A 64 8.87 16.14 1.81
N GLU A 65 9.80 15.27 1.40
CA GLU A 65 9.50 14.09 0.59
C GLU A 65 8.46 13.19 1.27
N ALA A 66 8.63 12.92 2.57
CA ALA A 66 7.67 12.11 3.33
C ALA A 66 6.28 12.76 3.38
N ARG A 67 6.20 14.08 3.55
CA ARG A 67 4.92 14.82 3.50
C ARG A 67 4.26 14.72 2.14
N GLU A 68 5.01 14.83 1.06
CA GLU A 68 4.49 14.68 -0.31
C GLU A 68 4.00 13.26 -0.58
N GLN A 69 4.72 12.24 -0.11
CA GLN A 69 4.28 10.84 -0.20
C GLN A 69 2.96 10.61 0.53
N ILE A 70 2.84 11.11 1.78
CA ILE A 70 1.60 11.03 2.55
C ILE A 70 0.45 11.76 1.83
N SER A 71 0.71 12.96 1.30
CA SER A 71 -0.30 13.74 0.59
C SER A 71 -0.78 13.08 -0.71
N ASN A 72 0.08 12.29 -1.36
CA ASN A 72 -0.25 11.57 -2.58
C ASN A 72 -0.87 10.18 -2.29
N MET A 73 -0.97 9.78 -1.03
CA MET A 73 -1.49 8.47 -0.64
C MET A 73 -3.01 8.42 -0.88
N PRO A 74 -3.52 7.44 -1.65
CA PRO A 74 -4.95 7.32 -1.91
C PRO A 74 -5.75 7.18 -0.61
N GLY A 75 -6.81 7.97 -0.49
CA GLY A 75 -7.70 7.93 0.65
C GLY A 75 -7.22 8.70 1.89
N VAL A 76 -6.06 9.36 1.86
CA VAL A 76 -5.56 10.18 3.00
C VAL A 76 -6.54 11.28 3.41
N ASP A 77 -7.30 11.81 2.46
CA ASP A 77 -8.32 12.86 2.68
C ASP A 77 -9.69 12.30 3.10
N SER A 78 -9.85 10.97 3.13
CA SER A 78 -11.13 10.32 3.44
C SER A 78 -11.19 9.86 4.89
N SER A 79 -12.38 9.93 5.50
CA SER A 79 -12.57 9.37 6.83
C SER A 79 -12.49 7.83 6.79
N PRO A 80 -12.09 7.18 7.91
CA PRO A 80 -12.05 5.71 7.97
C PRO A 80 -13.36 5.02 7.58
N LEU A 81 -14.50 5.65 7.91
CA LEU A 81 -15.82 5.15 7.57
C LEU A 81 -16.09 5.20 6.06
N GLU A 82 -15.75 6.31 5.41
CA GLU A 82 -15.89 6.46 3.95
C GLU A 82 -15.01 5.46 3.20
N GLN A 83 -13.76 5.28 3.66
CA GLN A 83 -12.84 4.27 3.11
C GLN A 83 -13.45 2.85 3.22
N GLN A 84 -14.01 2.51 4.38
CA GLN A 84 -14.63 1.20 4.59
C GLN A 84 -15.87 1.00 3.71
N GLN A 85 -16.70 2.02 3.54
CA GLN A 85 -17.88 1.97 2.70
C GLN A 85 -17.51 1.84 1.21
N GLN A 86 -16.49 2.57 0.76
CA GLN A 86 -15.97 2.46 -0.59
C GLN A 86 -15.42 1.05 -0.86
N LEU A 87 -14.66 0.48 0.09
CA LEU A 87 -14.16 -0.89 0.01
C LEU A 87 -15.30 -1.92 -0.07
N ALA A 88 -16.34 -1.78 0.75
CA ALA A 88 -17.51 -2.65 0.70
C ALA A 88 -18.21 -2.58 -0.66
N THR A 89 -18.37 -1.37 -1.21
CA THR A 89 -18.96 -1.14 -2.53
C THR A 89 -18.13 -1.80 -3.63
N LEU A 90 -16.81 -1.63 -3.62
CA LEU A 90 -15.90 -2.25 -4.60
C LEU A 90 -15.97 -3.77 -4.55
N ARG A 91 -16.01 -4.37 -3.35
CA ARG A 91 -16.16 -5.82 -3.17
C ARG A 91 -17.45 -6.34 -3.79
N GLU A 92 -18.56 -5.64 -3.58
CA GLU A 92 -19.85 -6.05 -4.15
C GLU A 92 -19.88 -5.89 -5.68
N GLN A 93 -19.25 -4.85 -6.21
CA GLN A 93 -19.09 -4.69 -7.67
C GLN A 93 -18.29 -5.85 -8.28
N VAL A 94 -17.17 -6.26 -7.65
CA VAL A 94 -16.37 -7.39 -8.11
C VAL A 94 -17.18 -8.68 -8.07
N ARG A 95 -17.94 -8.91 -6.99
CA ARG A 95 -18.85 -10.07 -6.88
C ARG A 95 -19.86 -10.09 -8.02
N THR A 96 -20.56 -8.98 -8.25
CA THR A 96 -21.60 -8.86 -9.29
C THR A 96 -21.01 -9.06 -10.69
N LYS A 97 -19.88 -8.42 -10.99
CA LYS A 97 -19.18 -8.58 -12.29
C LYS A 97 -18.76 -10.03 -12.51
N ASN A 98 -18.23 -10.70 -11.49
CA ASN A 98 -17.87 -12.12 -11.60
C ASN A 98 -19.09 -13.02 -11.83
N GLN A 99 -20.20 -12.78 -11.12
CA GLN A 99 -21.44 -13.53 -11.37
C GLN A 99 -21.94 -13.35 -12.80
N LEU A 100 -21.87 -12.13 -13.34
CA LEU A 100 -22.27 -11.85 -14.71
C LEU A 100 -21.36 -12.58 -15.71
N LEU A 101 -20.04 -12.53 -15.52
CA LEU A 101 -19.09 -13.28 -16.34
C LEU A 101 -19.35 -14.80 -16.31
N GLN A 102 -19.68 -15.36 -15.14
CA GLN A 102 -20.03 -16.78 -15.03
C GLN A 102 -21.32 -17.11 -15.78
N LYS A 103 -22.35 -16.25 -15.70
CA LYS A 103 -23.58 -16.41 -16.48
C LYS A 103 -23.27 -16.43 -17.99
N TYR A 104 -22.47 -15.48 -18.48
CA TYR A 104 -22.07 -15.46 -19.89
C TYR A 104 -21.28 -16.71 -20.31
N LYS A 105 -20.38 -17.22 -19.47
CA LYS A 105 -19.67 -18.48 -19.72
C LYS A 105 -20.64 -19.67 -19.81
N SER A 106 -21.62 -19.74 -18.92
CA SER A 106 -22.60 -20.82 -18.90
C SER A 106 -23.61 -20.80 -20.06
N LEU A 107 -23.79 -19.63 -20.69
CA LEU A 107 -24.78 -19.41 -21.75
C LEU A 107 -24.35 -19.89 -23.15
N CYS A 108 -23.11 -20.37 -23.34
CA CYS A 108 -22.63 -21.04 -24.56
C CYS A 108 -23.17 -20.48 -25.90
N MET A 109 -23.25 -19.16 -26.04
CA MET A 109 -23.48 -18.50 -27.35
C MET A 109 -22.17 -18.13 -28.06
N PHE A 110 -21.03 -18.62 -27.54
CA PHE A 110 -19.68 -18.40 -28.07
C PHE A 110 -18.95 -19.72 -28.38
N ASP A 111 -19.67 -20.74 -28.87
CA ASP A 111 -18.99 -21.71 -29.72
C ASP A 111 -18.53 -20.98 -30.98
N VAL A 112 -17.30 -20.45 -30.95
CA VAL A 112 -16.61 -20.00 -32.15
C VAL A 112 -16.60 -21.21 -33.08
N PRO A 113 -17.23 -21.15 -34.28
CA PRO A 113 -17.20 -22.26 -35.20
C PRO A 113 -15.74 -22.63 -35.44
N LYS A 114 -15.36 -23.84 -35.04
CA LYS A 114 -14.02 -24.37 -35.28
C LYS A 114 -13.86 -24.41 -36.81
N ALA A 115 -13.04 -23.51 -37.34
CA ALA A 115 -12.82 -23.41 -38.78
C ALA A 115 -12.40 -24.80 -39.31
N SER A 116 -13.24 -25.35 -40.20
CA SER A 116 -12.95 -26.55 -40.99
C SER A 116 -12.08 -26.19 -42.19
#